data_AF-A0A8C5H0F0-F1
#
_entry.id   AF-A0A8C5H0F0-F1
#
_cell.length_a   1.000
_cell.length_b   1.000
_cell.length_c   1.000
_cell.angle_alpha   90.00
_cell.angle_beta   90.00
_cell.angle_gamma   90.00
#
_symmetry.space_group_name_H-M   'P 1'
#
loop_
_entity.id
_entity.type
_entity.pdbx_description
1 polymer ?
#
loop_
_entity_poly.entity_id
_entity_poly.type
_entity_poly.pdbx_seq_one_letter_code
_entity_poly.pdbx_strand_id
1 'polypeptide(L)'
;KLLPMLRQEEEADMLPFQATQGQFGPEARAPGLRVWRVEKMKAVPLDASEVGAFFNGDSYLVLDNRGDQGADIHMWIGEKSSRDEQVACAMLATQLDNFLGGDPIQHRHVQSYESPEFMKLFPRGVSYKEGGVESGFRRSQGSGPVHRLYQIKGKRNIRAKEVELSWSSFNKGDCFILDLGDIIVSWIGSQANVFEKQKVREIASLIRDTDRHGKARIVDTSEGEEPEEMLKVLGSMPQLAESTSEEDSKADASNSASLYKVSDATGSMTTTEVSGKSPFAKELLARDDCFILDNGANGKVFVWKGKGANAEEKSAALQMADNFIQQMNYPKMKTQVEILPQGKETIIFKQFFKSWN
;
A
#
# COMPACT_ATOMS: atom_id res chain seq x y z
N LYS A 1 48.91 -15.67 31.71
CA LYS A 1 47.87 -16.67 31.39
C LYS A 1 46.53 -15.96 31.43
N LEU A 2 46.08 -15.44 30.28
CA LEU A 2 44.80 -14.77 30.07
C LEU A 2 44.08 -15.57 28.98
N LEU A 3 42.86 -16.02 29.28
CA LEU A 3 41.97 -16.74 28.38
C LEU A 3 41.33 -15.75 27.38
N PRO A 4 41.14 -16.11 26.10
CA PRO A 4 40.34 -15.32 25.18
C PRO A 4 38.85 -15.67 25.34
N MET A 5 38.01 -14.65 25.53
CA MET A 5 36.56 -14.75 25.41
C MET A 5 36.21 -14.91 23.93
N LEU A 6 35.65 -16.06 23.57
CA LEU A 6 34.97 -16.27 22.31
C LEU A 6 33.66 -15.48 22.33
N ARG A 7 33.55 -14.44 21.49
CA ARG A 7 32.26 -13.94 21.03
C ARG A 7 31.73 -14.97 20.03
N GLN A 8 30.60 -15.60 20.35
CA GLN A 8 29.78 -16.25 19.35
C GLN A 8 29.13 -15.14 18.51
N GLU A 9 29.50 -15.08 17.23
CA GLU A 9 28.70 -14.42 16.21
C GLU A 9 27.45 -15.26 16.02
N GLU A 10 26.28 -14.71 16.37
CA GLU A 10 25.00 -15.24 15.92
C GLU A 10 24.90 -14.99 14.41
N GLU A 11 25.36 -15.96 13.61
CA GLU A 11 24.88 -16.11 12.24
C GLU A 11 23.36 -16.24 12.30
N ALA A 12 22.67 -15.25 11.73
CA ALA A 12 21.23 -15.31 11.52
C ALA A 12 20.93 -16.47 10.57
N ASP A 13 20.61 -17.62 11.15
CA ASP A 13 20.24 -18.85 10.47
C ASP A 13 18.96 -18.63 9.66
N MET A 14 19.11 -18.20 8.41
CA MET A 14 18.03 -18.17 7.43
C MET A 14 17.73 -19.62 7.05
N LEU A 15 16.81 -20.24 7.79
CA LEU A 15 16.26 -21.55 7.48
C LEU A 15 15.87 -21.62 5.98
N PRO A 16 16.19 -22.71 5.26
CA PRO A 16 15.96 -22.82 3.82
C PRO A 16 14.48 -23.14 3.56
N PHE A 17 13.60 -22.18 3.85
CA PHE A 17 12.21 -22.24 3.44
C PHE A 17 12.15 -21.93 1.95
N GLN A 18 12.09 -22.96 1.10
CA GLN A 18 11.82 -22.78 -0.33
C GLN A 18 10.37 -23.20 -0.62
N ALA A 19 9.53 -22.26 -1.05
CA ALA A 19 8.23 -22.59 -1.61
C ALA A 19 8.42 -23.46 -2.87
N THR A 20 7.54 -24.45 -3.07
CA THR A 20 7.64 -25.41 -4.19
C THR A 20 7.67 -24.67 -5.53
N GLN A 21 8.63 -24.96 -6.41
CA GLN A 21 8.70 -24.36 -7.75
C GLN A 21 7.49 -24.77 -8.61
N GLY A 22 6.96 -23.84 -9.41
CA GLY A 22 5.92 -24.12 -10.41
C GLY A 22 4.49 -24.22 -9.89
N GLN A 23 4.16 -23.49 -8.81
CA GLN A 23 2.81 -23.53 -8.21
C GLN A 23 1.73 -22.75 -8.98
N PHE A 24 2.13 -21.87 -9.90
CA PHE A 24 1.18 -21.06 -10.69
C PHE A 24 1.11 -21.60 -12.12
N GLY A 25 -0.10 -21.88 -12.59
CA GLY A 25 -0.34 -22.36 -13.94
C GLY A 25 -0.70 -21.25 -14.92
N PRO A 26 -0.94 -21.60 -16.20
CA PRO A 26 -1.30 -20.65 -17.26
C PRO A 26 -2.52 -19.80 -16.95
N GLU A 27 -3.41 -20.27 -16.07
CA GLU A 27 -4.58 -19.53 -15.63
C GLU A 27 -4.21 -18.18 -15.02
N ALA A 28 -3.08 -18.05 -14.30
CA ALA A 28 -2.64 -16.78 -13.73
C ALA A 28 -2.39 -15.69 -14.81
N ARG A 29 -2.15 -16.08 -16.07
CA ARG A 29 -2.00 -15.15 -17.20
C ARG A 29 -3.32 -14.68 -17.80
N ALA A 30 -4.41 -15.40 -17.55
CA ALA A 30 -5.73 -15.00 -18.03
C ALA A 30 -6.32 -13.89 -17.14
N PRO A 31 -7.04 -12.90 -17.72
CA PRO A 31 -7.70 -11.86 -16.95
C PRO A 31 -8.66 -12.43 -15.90
N GLY A 32 -8.68 -11.80 -14.73
CA GLY A 32 -9.57 -12.15 -13.61
C GLY A 32 -8.88 -12.07 -12.25
N LEU A 33 -9.72 -12.13 -11.21
CA LEU A 33 -9.29 -12.19 -9.82
C LEU A 33 -8.99 -13.64 -9.42
N ARG A 34 -7.85 -13.86 -8.79
CA ARG A 34 -7.46 -15.16 -8.23
C ARG A 34 -6.96 -14.98 -6.81
N VAL A 35 -7.40 -15.85 -5.91
CA VAL A 35 -7.03 -15.78 -4.50
C VAL A 35 -6.51 -17.14 -4.05
N TRP A 36 -5.35 -17.12 -3.40
CA TRP A 36 -4.75 -18.27 -2.76
C TRP A 36 -4.57 -17.99 -1.29
N ARG A 37 -4.87 -19.00 -0.46
CA ARG A 37 -4.46 -19.04 0.93
C ARG A 37 -3.09 -19.68 1.02
N VAL A 38 -2.21 -19.13 1.85
CA VAL A 38 -0.93 -19.74 2.15
C VAL A 38 -1.15 -20.87 3.13
N GLU A 39 -0.85 -22.10 2.74
CA GLU A 39 -0.94 -23.28 3.62
C GLU A 39 0.37 -24.06 3.55
N LYS A 40 1.12 -24.13 4.65
CA LYS A 40 2.37 -24.92 4.75
C LYS A 40 3.31 -24.67 3.55
N MET A 41 3.65 -23.40 3.32
CA MET A 41 4.52 -22.92 2.22
C MET A 41 3.95 -23.07 0.80
N LYS A 42 2.65 -23.31 0.64
CA LYS A 42 2.01 -23.48 -0.67
C LYS A 42 0.88 -22.47 -0.91
N ALA A 43 0.73 -22.05 -2.16
CA ALA A 43 -0.42 -21.28 -2.62
C ALA A 43 -1.59 -22.24 -2.91
N VAL A 44 -2.54 -22.34 -1.99
CA VAL A 44 -3.74 -23.16 -2.15
C VAL A 44 -4.88 -22.28 -2.69
N PRO A 45 -5.41 -22.53 -3.90
CA PRO A 45 -6.46 -21.70 -4.47
C PRO A 45 -7.73 -21.80 -3.63
N LEU A 46 -8.39 -20.67 -3.41
CA LEU A 46 -9.68 -20.62 -2.73
C LEU A 46 -10.82 -21.02 -3.68
N ASP A 47 -11.85 -21.65 -3.11
CA ASP A 47 -13.12 -21.79 -3.80
C ASP A 47 -13.77 -20.42 -3.99
N ALA A 48 -14.51 -20.24 -5.09
CA ALA A 48 -15.16 -18.96 -5.40
C ALA A 48 -16.12 -18.46 -4.30
N SER A 49 -16.66 -19.37 -3.48
CA SER A 49 -17.51 -19.06 -2.32
C SER A 49 -16.74 -18.53 -1.10
N GLU A 50 -15.42 -18.74 -1.06
CA GLU A 50 -14.55 -18.35 0.05
C GLU A 50 -13.81 -17.03 -0.24
N VAL A 51 -13.76 -16.60 -1.51
CA VAL A 51 -13.16 -15.34 -1.94
C VAL A 51 -13.80 -14.16 -1.20
N GLY A 52 -12.97 -13.32 -0.58
CA GLY A 52 -13.40 -12.20 0.28
C GLY A 52 -13.49 -12.55 1.77
N ALA A 53 -13.21 -13.80 2.16
CA ALA A 53 -13.13 -14.18 3.57
C ALA A 53 -11.71 -14.53 3.98
N PHE A 54 -11.16 -13.77 4.92
CA PHE A 54 -9.76 -13.86 5.34
C PHE A 54 -9.69 -14.24 6.81
N PHE A 55 -8.87 -15.25 7.11
CA PHE A 55 -8.57 -15.65 8.48
C PHE A 55 -7.43 -14.80 9.04
N ASN A 56 -7.63 -14.22 10.23
CA ASN A 56 -6.65 -13.34 10.86
C ASN A 56 -5.35 -14.05 11.26
N GLY A 57 -5.38 -15.38 11.40
CA GLY A 57 -4.22 -16.22 11.64
C GLY A 57 -3.52 -16.72 10.39
N ASP A 58 -3.93 -16.30 9.18
CA ASP A 58 -3.37 -16.78 7.91
C ASP A 58 -2.82 -15.62 7.06
N SER A 59 -2.07 -15.96 6.00
CA SER A 59 -1.67 -15.04 4.93
C SER A 59 -2.27 -15.47 3.58
N TYR A 60 -2.52 -14.49 2.69
CA TYR A 60 -3.16 -14.73 1.40
C TYR A 60 -2.44 -13.99 0.27
N LEU A 61 -2.45 -14.60 -0.91
CA LEU A 61 -2.01 -14.00 -2.15
C LEU A 61 -3.22 -13.75 -3.04
N VAL A 62 -3.37 -12.52 -3.53
CA VAL A 62 -4.47 -12.12 -4.41
C VAL A 62 -3.87 -11.53 -5.69
N LEU A 63 -4.27 -12.05 -6.84
CA LEU A 63 -3.90 -11.53 -8.15
C LEU A 63 -5.12 -10.90 -8.80
N ASP A 64 -5.04 -9.62 -9.12
CA ASP A 64 -5.97 -8.96 -10.04
C ASP A 64 -5.29 -8.78 -11.39
N ASN A 65 -5.59 -9.68 -12.34
CA ASN A 65 -5.05 -9.60 -13.70
C ASN A 65 -6.08 -8.92 -14.61
N ARG A 66 -5.77 -7.73 -15.11
CA ARG A 66 -6.65 -6.93 -15.97
C ARG A 66 -6.25 -7.01 -17.46
N GLY A 67 -5.51 -8.06 -17.83
CA GLY A 67 -5.03 -8.28 -19.20
C GLY A 67 -4.09 -7.16 -19.65
N ASP A 68 -4.43 -6.52 -20.78
CA ASP A 68 -3.62 -5.45 -21.36
C ASP A 68 -3.48 -4.22 -20.43
N GLN A 69 -4.38 -4.08 -19.44
CA GLN A 69 -4.32 -3.00 -18.44
C GLN A 69 -3.32 -3.29 -17.30
N GLY A 70 -2.61 -4.42 -17.34
CA GLY A 70 -1.64 -4.84 -16.34
C GLY A 70 -2.25 -5.70 -15.22
N ALA A 71 -1.44 -5.98 -14.20
CA ALA A 71 -1.84 -6.82 -13.08
C ALA A 71 -1.28 -6.28 -11.76
N ASP A 72 -1.96 -6.63 -10.67
CA ASP A 72 -1.51 -6.34 -9.30
C ASP A 72 -1.47 -7.63 -8.48
N ILE A 73 -0.41 -7.79 -7.70
CA ILE A 73 -0.23 -8.88 -6.74
C ILE A 73 -0.36 -8.28 -5.33
N HIS A 74 -1.35 -8.73 -4.59
CA HIS A 74 -1.61 -8.27 -3.23
C HIS A 74 -1.31 -9.39 -2.24
N MET A 75 -0.36 -9.14 -1.34
CA MET A 75 -0.10 -9.98 -0.17
C MET A 75 -0.95 -9.43 0.98
N TRP A 76 -1.90 -10.22 1.46
CA TRP A 76 -2.68 -9.89 2.64
C TRP A 76 -2.16 -10.66 3.84
N ILE A 77 -1.88 -9.94 4.93
CA ILE A 77 -1.26 -10.46 6.14
C ILE A 77 -2.23 -10.31 7.32
N GLY A 78 -2.68 -11.43 7.86
CA GLY A 78 -3.54 -11.47 9.04
C GLY A 78 -2.80 -10.98 10.29
N GLU A 79 -3.52 -10.31 11.18
CA GLU A 79 -2.95 -9.73 12.41
C GLU A 79 -2.26 -10.76 13.31
N LYS A 80 -2.73 -12.01 13.28
CA LYS A 80 -2.23 -13.15 14.05
C LYS A 80 -1.46 -14.17 13.21
N SER A 81 -1.22 -13.87 11.92
CA SER A 81 -0.50 -14.79 11.03
C SER A 81 0.92 -15.05 11.50
N SER A 82 1.40 -16.27 11.31
CA SER A 82 2.73 -16.66 11.78
C SER A 82 3.83 -16.07 10.88
N ARG A 83 5.06 -15.97 11.43
CA ARG A 83 6.19 -15.42 10.67
C ARG A 83 6.51 -16.26 9.43
N ASP A 84 6.42 -17.58 9.52
CA ASP A 84 6.67 -18.48 8.39
C ASP A 84 5.61 -18.33 7.29
N GLU A 85 4.33 -18.11 7.63
CA GLU A 85 3.28 -17.82 6.64
C GLU A 85 3.49 -16.48 5.94
N GLN A 86 3.89 -15.44 6.69
CA GLN A 86 4.22 -14.13 6.13
C GLN A 86 5.38 -14.22 5.14
N VAL A 87 6.44 -14.94 5.51
CA VAL A 87 7.60 -15.19 4.64
C VAL A 87 7.19 -16.00 3.42
N ALA A 88 6.40 -17.06 3.59
CA ALA A 88 5.87 -17.86 2.50
C ALA A 88 5.03 -17.03 1.51
N CYS A 89 4.18 -16.14 2.02
CA CYS A 89 3.37 -15.25 1.21
C CYS A 89 4.24 -14.34 0.33
N ALA A 90 5.27 -13.72 0.91
CA ALA A 90 6.23 -12.89 0.19
C ALA A 90 6.99 -13.69 -0.89
N MET A 91 7.43 -14.91 -0.57
CA MET A 91 8.11 -15.78 -1.54
C MET A 91 7.21 -16.17 -2.70
N LEU A 92 5.95 -16.53 -2.40
CA LEU A 92 4.96 -16.89 -3.41
C LEU A 92 4.61 -15.68 -4.30
N ALA A 93 4.56 -14.47 -3.74
CA ALA A 93 4.39 -13.24 -4.51
C ALA A 93 5.54 -13.01 -5.48
N THR A 94 6.80 -13.17 -5.05
CA THR A 94 7.98 -13.07 -5.93
C THR A 94 7.96 -14.14 -7.03
N GLN A 95 7.55 -15.38 -6.72
CA GLN A 95 7.40 -16.43 -7.72
C GLN A 95 6.32 -16.09 -8.76
N LEU A 96 5.19 -15.54 -8.33
CA LEU A 96 4.12 -15.12 -9.21
C LEU A 96 4.52 -13.91 -10.08
N ASP A 97 5.21 -12.93 -9.50
CA ASP A 97 5.79 -11.77 -10.21
C ASP A 97 6.70 -12.23 -11.34
N ASN A 98 7.65 -13.13 -11.03
CA ASN A 98 8.57 -13.70 -12.01
C ASN A 98 7.83 -14.50 -13.09
N PHE A 99 6.80 -15.27 -12.72
CA PHE A 99 5.97 -16.02 -13.67
C PHE A 99 5.22 -15.10 -14.66
N LEU A 100 4.87 -13.89 -14.20
CA LEU A 100 4.22 -12.83 -14.96
C LEU A 100 5.22 -11.83 -15.58
N GLY A 101 6.52 -12.12 -15.54
CA GLY A 101 7.55 -11.32 -16.20
C GLY A 101 8.03 -10.09 -15.44
N GLY A 102 7.68 -9.94 -14.16
CA GLY A 102 8.07 -8.80 -13.31
C GLY A 102 7.27 -7.52 -13.57
N ASP A 103 6.21 -7.61 -14.39
CA ASP A 103 5.31 -6.52 -14.75
C ASP A 103 4.30 -6.11 -13.65
N PRO A 104 3.82 -7.02 -12.77
CA PRO A 104 2.82 -6.63 -11.78
C PRO A 104 3.33 -5.61 -10.75
N ILE A 105 2.43 -4.73 -10.30
CA ILE A 105 2.64 -3.94 -9.09
C ILE A 105 2.36 -4.85 -7.89
N GLN A 106 3.23 -4.81 -6.87
CA GLN A 106 3.02 -5.62 -5.67
C GLN A 106 2.63 -4.75 -4.48
N HIS A 107 1.69 -5.24 -3.69
CA HIS A 107 1.16 -4.52 -2.54
C HIS A 107 1.16 -5.43 -1.32
N ARG A 108 1.66 -4.92 -0.20
CA ARG A 108 1.52 -5.59 1.11
C ARG A 108 0.46 -4.89 1.94
N HIS A 109 -0.60 -5.63 2.24
CA HIS A 109 -1.72 -5.22 3.08
C HIS A 109 -1.65 -5.94 4.41
N VAL A 110 -1.76 -5.18 5.50
CA VAL A 110 -1.95 -5.74 6.84
C VAL A 110 -3.43 -5.64 7.18
N GLN A 111 -4.00 -6.65 7.82
CA GLN A 111 -5.39 -6.67 8.25
C GLN A 111 -5.77 -5.36 8.98
N SER A 112 -6.93 -4.80 8.63
CA SER A 112 -7.46 -3.51 9.09
C SER A 112 -6.72 -2.26 8.59
N TYR A 113 -5.67 -2.45 7.77
CA TYR A 113 -4.90 -1.40 7.13
C TYR A 113 -4.73 -1.69 5.64
N GLU A 114 -5.66 -2.43 5.03
CA GLU A 114 -5.64 -2.74 3.61
C GLU A 114 -5.87 -1.47 2.78
N SER A 115 -5.21 -1.37 1.64
CA SER A 115 -5.55 -0.34 0.66
C SER A 115 -6.98 -0.56 0.18
N PRO A 116 -7.75 0.48 -0.15
CA PRO A 116 -9.09 0.23 -0.63
C PRO A 116 -9.12 -0.19 -2.11
N GLU A 117 -8.00 -0.09 -2.86
CA GLU A 117 -7.79 -0.82 -4.13
C GLU A 117 -8.03 -2.30 -3.91
N PHE A 118 -7.37 -2.87 -2.90
CA PHE A 118 -7.52 -4.26 -2.51
C PHE A 118 -8.95 -4.56 -2.09
N MET A 119 -9.56 -3.70 -1.28
CA MET A 119 -10.93 -3.91 -0.80
C MET A 119 -11.96 -3.90 -1.96
N LYS A 120 -11.75 -3.09 -3.01
CA LYS A 120 -12.62 -3.04 -4.21
C LYS A 120 -12.62 -4.35 -5.00
N LEU A 121 -11.60 -5.18 -4.87
CA LEU A 121 -11.58 -6.52 -5.48
C LEU A 121 -12.69 -7.43 -4.91
N PHE A 122 -13.24 -7.08 -3.74
CA PHE A 122 -14.29 -7.81 -3.05
C PHE A 122 -15.56 -6.93 -2.95
N PRO A 123 -16.43 -6.90 -3.98
CA PRO A 123 -17.60 -6.00 -4.00
C PRO A 123 -18.66 -6.36 -2.94
N ARG A 124 -18.62 -7.58 -2.41
CA ARG A 124 -19.43 -8.00 -1.24
C ARG A 124 -18.69 -7.82 0.09
N GLY A 125 -17.58 -7.10 0.03
CA GLY A 125 -16.68 -6.81 1.13
C GLY A 125 -15.80 -7.95 1.58
N VAL A 126 -14.94 -7.60 2.53
CA VAL A 126 -14.01 -8.49 3.20
C VAL A 126 -14.55 -8.87 4.57
N SER A 127 -14.51 -10.16 4.88
CA SER A 127 -14.86 -10.67 6.21
C SER A 127 -13.61 -11.21 6.91
N TYR A 128 -13.35 -10.73 8.11
CA TYR A 128 -12.30 -11.26 8.96
C TYR A 128 -12.83 -12.37 9.84
N LYS A 129 -12.14 -13.51 9.80
CA LYS A 129 -12.47 -14.69 10.58
C LYS A 129 -11.37 -14.94 11.60
N GLU A 130 -11.77 -15.34 12.79
CA GLU A 130 -10.83 -15.81 13.81
C GLU A 130 -10.30 -17.20 13.45
N GLY A 131 -9.01 -17.42 13.74
CA GLY A 131 -8.31 -18.68 13.50
C GLY A 131 -7.50 -18.70 12.21
N GLY A 132 -7.20 -19.90 11.72
CA GLY A 132 -6.37 -20.12 10.54
C GLY A 132 -6.10 -21.60 10.27
N VAL A 133 -5.14 -21.89 9.39
CA VAL A 133 -4.63 -23.23 9.05
C VAL A 133 -4.16 -23.95 10.31
N GLU A 134 -3.50 -23.24 11.22
CA GLU A 134 -3.00 -23.79 12.49
C GLU A 134 -4.15 -24.18 13.44
N SER A 135 -5.26 -23.43 13.43
CA SER A 135 -6.39 -23.64 14.36
C SER A 135 -7.54 -24.49 13.79
N GLY A 136 -7.49 -24.91 12.52
CA GLY A 136 -8.44 -25.85 11.91
C GLY A 136 -9.87 -25.34 11.65
N PHE A 137 -10.12 -24.03 11.66
CA PHE A 137 -11.47 -23.45 11.51
C PHE A 137 -11.82 -23.11 10.04
N ARG A 138 -13.05 -23.47 9.61
CA ARG A 138 -13.73 -23.00 8.39
C ARG A 138 -15.21 -22.74 8.70
N ARG A 139 -15.63 -21.47 8.92
CA ARG A 139 -17.04 -21.04 8.80
C ARG A 139 -17.20 -19.51 8.69
N SER A 140 -18.27 -19.06 8.04
CA SER A 140 -18.47 -17.72 7.49
C SER A 140 -19.56 -16.88 8.19
N GLN A 141 -19.29 -15.59 8.39
CA GLN A 141 -20.26 -14.47 8.31
C GLN A 141 -19.58 -13.25 7.65
N GLY A 142 -20.31 -12.49 6.82
CA GLY A 142 -19.78 -11.59 5.76
C GLY A 142 -19.82 -10.06 6.02
N SER A 143 -19.50 -9.22 4.99
CA SER A 143 -20.12 -7.90 4.68
C SER A 143 -19.32 -6.94 3.73
N GLY A 144 -20.00 -6.31 2.74
CA GLY A 144 -20.00 -4.88 2.26
C GLY A 144 -18.89 -4.23 1.37
N PRO A 145 -19.21 -3.48 0.27
CA PRO A 145 -18.22 -2.72 -0.53
C PRO A 145 -17.58 -1.54 0.22
N VAL A 146 -16.32 -1.18 -0.10
CA VAL A 146 -15.49 -0.23 0.66
C VAL A 146 -15.19 1.07 -0.08
N HIS A 147 -15.25 2.18 0.65
CA HIS A 147 -15.04 3.57 0.22
C HIS A 147 -13.76 4.16 0.86
N ARG A 148 -13.15 5.21 0.28
CA ARG A 148 -11.91 5.84 0.82
C ARG A 148 -12.12 7.26 1.27
N LEU A 149 -11.34 7.70 2.25
CA LEU A 149 -11.26 9.09 2.65
C LEU A 149 -9.80 9.56 2.65
N TYR A 150 -9.53 10.63 1.92
CA TYR A 150 -8.24 11.31 1.93
C TYR A 150 -8.39 12.69 2.57
N GLN A 151 -7.51 13.02 3.49
CA GLN A 151 -7.34 14.36 4.03
C GLN A 151 -6.29 15.11 3.21
N ILE A 152 -6.64 16.29 2.72
CA ILE A 152 -5.76 17.22 2.00
C ILE A 152 -5.37 18.31 2.99
N LYS A 153 -4.12 18.26 3.45
CA LYS A 153 -3.63 19.16 4.49
C LYS A 153 -2.23 19.68 4.19
N GLY A 154 -2.02 20.96 4.48
CA GLY A 154 -0.70 21.59 4.49
C GLY A 154 -0.79 23.08 4.20
N LYS A 155 0.27 23.80 4.58
CA LYS A 155 0.34 25.26 4.39
C LYS A 155 1.08 25.62 3.11
N ARG A 156 2.22 24.98 2.87
CA ARG A 156 3.05 25.14 1.67
C ARG A 156 3.31 23.80 0.98
N ASN A 157 3.37 22.71 1.75
CA ASN A 157 3.62 21.36 1.24
C ASN A 157 2.38 20.48 1.43
N ILE A 158 1.35 20.75 0.63
CA ILE A 158 0.06 20.06 0.74
C ILE A 158 0.17 18.64 0.21
N ARG A 159 -0.29 17.69 1.01
CA ARG A 159 -0.34 16.27 0.66
C ARG A 159 -1.74 15.71 0.88
N ALA A 160 -2.10 14.70 0.09
CA ALA A 160 -3.21 13.81 0.40
C ALA A 160 -2.69 12.69 1.31
N LYS A 161 -3.35 12.52 2.46
CA LYS A 161 -3.12 11.40 3.38
C LYS A 161 -4.40 10.59 3.50
N GLU A 162 -4.31 9.29 3.36
CA GLU A 162 -5.45 8.41 3.63
C GLU A 162 -5.74 8.37 5.13
N VAL A 163 -7.01 8.50 5.48
CA VAL A 163 -7.50 8.56 6.86
C VAL A 163 -8.70 7.62 7.03
N GLU A 164 -9.08 7.36 8.27
CA GLU A 164 -10.24 6.51 8.60
C GLU A 164 -11.51 7.06 7.93
N LEU A 165 -12.31 6.18 7.31
CA LEU A 165 -13.59 6.53 6.68
C LEU A 165 -14.67 6.79 7.76
N SER A 166 -14.56 7.92 8.43
CA SER A 166 -15.42 8.31 9.54
C SER A 166 -15.43 9.82 9.67
N TRP A 167 -16.56 10.36 10.17
CA TRP A 167 -16.66 11.76 10.55
C TRP A 167 -15.61 12.19 11.59
N SER A 168 -15.06 11.25 12.37
CA SER A 168 -13.94 11.53 13.30
C SER A 168 -12.65 12.01 12.62
N SER A 169 -12.46 11.70 11.34
CA SER A 169 -11.33 12.17 10.55
C SER A 169 -11.52 13.59 10.02
N PHE A 170 -12.76 14.06 9.90
CA PHE A 170 -13.08 15.35 9.31
C PHE A 170 -12.81 16.50 10.29
N ASN A 171 -12.44 17.64 9.74
CA ASN A 171 -12.38 18.91 10.46
C ASN A 171 -12.72 20.05 9.50
N LYS A 172 -13.01 21.23 10.05
CA LYS A 172 -13.43 22.39 9.26
C LYS A 172 -12.30 23.06 8.48
N GLY A 173 -11.05 22.83 8.88
CA GLY A 173 -9.89 23.54 8.34
C GLY A 173 -9.20 22.85 7.17
N ASP A 174 -9.64 21.66 6.76
CA ASP A 174 -9.00 20.89 5.68
C ASP A 174 -9.98 20.58 4.55
N CYS A 175 -9.44 20.15 3.41
CA CYS A 175 -10.24 19.54 2.34
C CYS A 175 -10.13 18.02 2.40
N PHE A 176 -11.16 17.32 1.93
CA PHE A 176 -11.20 15.87 1.93
C PHE A 176 -11.66 15.33 0.58
N ILE A 177 -11.17 14.16 0.19
CA ILE A 177 -11.65 13.42 -0.97
C ILE A 177 -12.29 12.14 -0.46
N LEU A 178 -13.60 12.03 -0.57
CA LEU A 178 -14.35 10.80 -0.33
C LEU A 178 -14.54 10.08 -1.67
N ASP A 179 -13.86 8.97 -1.80
CA ASP A 179 -13.85 8.17 -3.00
C ASP A 179 -14.77 6.95 -2.86
N LEU A 180 -15.90 6.99 -3.56
CA LEU A 180 -16.93 5.95 -3.54
C LEU A 180 -16.82 4.95 -4.70
N GLY A 181 -15.82 5.09 -5.58
CA GLY A 181 -15.67 4.25 -6.78
C GLY A 181 -16.11 4.95 -8.06
N ASP A 182 -17.40 4.91 -8.38
CA ASP A 182 -17.99 5.61 -9.52
C ASP A 182 -18.24 7.10 -9.25
N ILE A 183 -18.28 7.49 -7.98
CA ILE A 183 -18.41 8.87 -7.51
C ILE A 183 -17.19 9.24 -6.67
N ILE A 184 -16.64 10.43 -6.90
CA ILE A 184 -15.57 11.03 -6.10
C ILE A 184 -16.11 12.34 -5.55
N VAL A 185 -16.28 12.43 -4.24
CA VAL A 185 -16.72 13.65 -3.55
C VAL A 185 -15.49 14.42 -3.09
N SER A 186 -15.35 15.66 -3.58
CA SER A 186 -14.34 16.64 -3.15
C SER A 186 -15.02 17.55 -2.14
N TRP A 187 -14.79 17.32 -0.85
CA TRP A 187 -15.44 18.02 0.25
C TRP A 187 -14.50 19.11 0.81
N ILE A 188 -15.02 20.32 0.94
CA ILE A 188 -14.25 21.49 1.39
C ILE A 188 -14.76 21.96 2.75
N GLY A 189 -13.90 21.89 3.77
CA GLY A 189 -14.19 22.45 5.09
C GLY A 189 -14.36 23.97 5.03
N SER A 190 -15.24 24.51 5.88
CA SER A 190 -15.59 25.95 5.89
C SER A 190 -14.39 26.87 6.10
N GLN A 191 -13.30 26.37 6.69
CA GLN A 191 -12.09 27.12 7.03
C GLN A 191 -10.86 26.69 6.23
N ALA A 192 -11.01 25.78 5.26
CA ALA A 192 -9.91 25.29 4.46
C ALA A 192 -9.17 26.38 3.69
N ASN A 193 -7.86 26.24 3.56
CA ASN A 193 -7.03 27.24 2.91
C ASN A 193 -7.11 27.14 1.37
N VAL A 194 -6.77 28.23 0.66
CA VAL A 194 -6.93 28.32 -0.80
C VAL A 194 -6.08 27.28 -1.55
N PHE A 195 -4.90 26.95 -1.03
CA PHE A 195 -4.01 26.00 -1.66
C PHE A 195 -4.55 24.56 -1.52
N GLU A 196 -5.14 24.22 -0.37
CA GLU A 196 -5.83 22.93 -0.17
C GLU A 196 -7.02 22.79 -1.12
N LYS A 197 -7.81 23.86 -1.28
CA LYS A 197 -8.94 23.91 -2.24
C LYS A 197 -8.52 23.74 -3.70
N GLN A 198 -7.30 24.13 -4.05
CA GLN A 198 -6.75 23.85 -5.39
C GLN A 198 -6.27 22.40 -5.48
N LYS A 199 -5.53 21.92 -4.47
CA LYS A 199 -4.94 20.59 -4.46
C LYS A 199 -6.00 19.48 -4.40
N VAL A 200 -7.11 19.66 -3.68
CA VAL A 200 -8.21 18.69 -3.62
C VAL A 200 -8.82 18.44 -5.01
N ARG A 201 -9.03 19.51 -5.80
CA ARG A 201 -9.57 19.41 -7.17
C ARG A 201 -8.59 18.76 -8.14
N GLU A 202 -7.30 19.10 -8.01
CA GLU A 202 -6.22 18.49 -8.77
C GLU A 202 -6.15 16.98 -8.51
N ILE A 203 -6.10 16.58 -7.23
CA ILE A 203 -6.01 15.16 -6.84
C ILE A 203 -7.30 14.40 -7.21
N ALA A 204 -8.49 14.97 -6.99
CA ALA A 204 -9.74 14.33 -7.39
C ALA A 204 -9.79 14.06 -8.91
N SER A 205 -9.32 15.02 -9.72
CA SER A 205 -9.22 14.86 -11.19
C SER A 205 -8.21 13.79 -11.56
N LEU A 206 -7.04 13.76 -10.91
CA LEU A 206 -6.02 12.74 -11.15
C LEU A 206 -6.50 11.33 -10.78
N ILE A 207 -7.22 11.17 -9.67
CA ILE A 207 -7.83 9.90 -9.26
C ILE A 207 -8.87 9.45 -10.31
N ARG A 208 -9.72 10.37 -10.78
CA ARG A 208 -10.69 10.06 -11.85
C ARG A 208 -9.97 9.57 -13.11
N ASP A 209 -9.01 10.33 -13.60
CA ASP A 209 -8.42 10.09 -14.92
C ASP A 209 -7.50 8.87 -14.92
N THR A 210 -6.74 8.67 -13.84
CA THR A 210 -5.76 7.60 -13.73
C THR A 210 -6.39 6.33 -13.16
N ASP A 211 -6.93 6.42 -11.94
CA ASP A 211 -7.36 5.25 -11.17
C ASP A 211 -8.78 4.78 -11.54
N ARG A 212 -9.56 5.65 -12.20
CA ARG A 212 -10.90 5.33 -12.72
C ARG A 212 -11.02 5.39 -14.22
N HIS A 213 -9.90 5.55 -14.92
CA HIS A 213 -9.85 5.58 -16.37
C HIS A 213 -10.82 6.62 -16.97
N GLY A 214 -10.99 7.75 -16.29
CA GLY A 214 -11.88 8.85 -16.68
C GLY A 214 -13.38 8.61 -16.46
N LYS A 215 -13.78 7.48 -15.87
CA LYS A 215 -15.20 7.05 -15.80
C LYS A 215 -15.96 7.55 -14.57
N ALA A 216 -15.25 7.96 -13.51
CA ALA A 216 -15.90 8.41 -12.28
C ALA A 216 -16.41 9.85 -12.39
N ARG A 217 -17.54 10.14 -11.74
CA ARG A 217 -18.11 11.49 -11.61
C ARG A 217 -17.52 12.18 -10.39
N ILE A 218 -17.00 13.40 -10.56
CA ILE A 218 -16.55 14.24 -9.44
C ILE A 218 -17.72 15.11 -8.97
N VAL A 219 -17.91 15.19 -7.65
CA VAL A 219 -18.88 16.05 -6.98
C VAL A 219 -18.13 16.96 -6.03
N ASP A 220 -18.02 18.24 -6.35
CA ASP A 220 -17.49 19.23 -5.43
C ASP A 220 -18.59 19.68 -4.47
N THR A 221 -18.30 19.68 -3.16
CA THR A 221 -19.23 20.06 -2.10
C THR A 221 -18.50 20.81 -1.00
N SER A 222 -19.23 21.63 -0.24
CA SER A 222 -18.71 22.31 0.95
C SER A 222 -19.39 21.80 2.23
N GLU A 223 -18.81 22.10 3.38
CA GLU A 223 -19.43 21.89 4.69
C GLU A 223 -20.87 22.45 4.73
N GLY A 224 -21.85 21.58 4.99
CA GLY A 224 -23.27 21.89 5.02
C GLY A 224 -24.03 21.62 3.71
N GLU A 225 -23.35 21.15 2.67
CA GLU A 225 -23.93 20.83 1.35
C GLU A 225 -23.76 19.35 0.98
N GLU A 226 -23.52 18.47 1.97
CA GLU A 226 -23.13 17.08 1.76
C GLU A 226 -24.14 16.30 0.89
N PRO A 227 -23.70 15.64 -0.21
CA PRO A 227 -24.59 14.88 -1.06
C PRO A 227 -25.09 13.60 -0.38
N GLU A 228 -26.24 13.08 -0.84
CA GLU A 228 -26.88 11.90 -0.25
C GLU A 228 -25.96 10.67 -0.28
N GLU A 229 -25.16 10.52 -1.33
CA GLU A 229 -24.20 9.42 -1.46
C GLU A 229 -23.11 9.46 -0.37
N MET A 230 -22.70 10.65 0.07
CA MET A 230 -21.76 10.82 1.18
C MET A 230 -22.42 10.47 2.52
N LEU A 231 -23.62 10.97 2.76
CA LEU A 231 -24.37 10.73 4.00
C LEU A 231 -24.80 9.27 4.16
N LYS A 232 -25.05 8.55 3.06
CA LYS A 232 -25.33 7.11 3.08
C LYS A 232 -24.16 6.29 3.63
N VAL A 233 -22.93 6.75 3.38
CA VAL A 233 -21.70 6.04 3.76
C VAL A 233 -21.23 6.45 5.14
N LEU A 234 -21.17 7.75 5.42
CA LEU A 234 -20.63 8.27 6.68
C LEU A 234 -21.70 8.44 7.77
N GLY A 235 -22.98 8.37 7.42
CA GLY A 235 -24.09 8.72 8.30
C GLY A 235 -24.28 10.24 8.43
N SER A 236 -25.11 10.66 9.39
CA SER A 236 -25.40 12.08 9.64
C SER A 236 -24.17 12.84 10.11
N MET A 237 -23.91 14.01 9.52
CA MET A 237 -22.77 14.85 9.88
C MET A 237 -22.89 15.38 11.33
N PRO A 238 -21.87 15.14 12.18
CA PRO A 238 -21.82 15.70 13.52
C PRO A 238 -21.23 17.12 13.50
N GLN A 239 -21.08 17.74 14.67
CA GLN A 239 -20.24 18.93 14.77
C GLN A 239 -18.76 18.54 14.56
N LEU A 240 -18.12 19.16 13.57
CA LEU A 240 -16.73 18.91 13.23
C LEU A 240 -15.78 19.74 14.10
N ALA A 241 -14.60 19.18 14.34
CA ALA A 241 -13.52 19.87 15.03
C ALA A 241 -12.99 21.04 14.19
N GLU A 242 -12.50 22.07 14.88
CA GLU A 242 -11.70 23.14 14.30
C GLU A 242 -10.31 22.60 13.91
N SER A 243 -9.66 23.20 12.91
CA SER A 243 -8.23 22.95 12.67
C SER A 243 -7.46 24.26 12.56
N THR A 244 -6.21 24.25 13.00
CA THR A 244 -5.39 25.45 13.16
C THR A 244 -4.26 25.50 12.13
N SER A 245 -3.81 26.72 11.79
CA SER A 245 -2.63 26.89 10.91
C SER A 245 -1.34 26.29 11.49
N GLU A 246 -1.27 26.09 12.82
CA GLU A 246 -0.17 25.36 13.45
C GLU A 246 -0.18 23.88 13.10
N GLU A 247 -1.36 23.26 13.01
CA GLU A 247 -1.52 21.87 12.56
C GLU A 247 -1.13 21.71 11.09
N ASP A 248 -1.44 22.70 10.23
CA ASP A 248 -0.96 22.72 8.83
C ASP A 248 0.56 22.79 8.76
N SER A 249 1.16 23.57 9.65
CA SER A 249 2.62 23.72 9.72
C SER A 249 3.29 22.45 10.27
N LYS A 250 2.63 21.73 11.19
CA LYS A 250 3.06 20.40 11.65
C LYS A 250 2.93 19.36 10.54
N ALA A 251 1.84 19.40 9.78
CA ALA A 251 1.63 18.54 8.61
C ALA A 251 2.73 18.77 7.56
N ASP A 252 3.07 20.03 7.25
CA ASP A 252 4.16 20.37 6.34
C ASP A 252 5.51 19.73 6.78
N ALA A 253 5.76 19.62 8.09
CA ALA A 253 6.97 18.98 8.62
C ALA A 253 6.94 17.45 8.46
N SER A 254 5.80 16.80 8.69
CA SER A 254 5.62 15.35 8.50
C SER A 254 5.41 14.93 7.03
N ASN A 255 5.11 15.88 6.14
CA ASN A 255 4.99 15.68 4.70
C ASN A 255 6.36 15.63 3.99
N SER A 256 7.45 15.49 4.76
CA SER A 256 8.78 15.24 4.24
C SER A 256 8.93 13.74 3.96
N ALA A 257 9.36 13.43 2.74
CA ALA A 257 9.75 12.10 2.32
C ALA A 257 11.23 12.13 1.93
N SER A 258 11.89 10.99 2.10
CA SER A 258 13.28 10.77 1.71
C SER A 258 13.37 9.69 0.64
N LEU A 259 14.40 9.75 -0.19
CA LEU A 259 14.67 8.79 -1.25
C LEU A 259 16.02 8.13 -0.98
N TYR A 260 16.03 6.81 -0.99
CA TYR A 260 17.21 5.97 -0.77
C TYR A 260 17.46 5.12 -2.01
N LYS A 261 18.72 5.00 -2.40
CA LYS A 261 19.17 3.99 -3.35
C LYS A 261 19.48 2.71 -2.59
N VAL A 262 19.04 1.58 -3.14
CA VAL A 262 19.46 0.25 -2.68
C VAL A 262 20.64 -0.22 -3.54
N SER A 263 21.63 -0.83 -2.91
CA SER A 263 22.80 -1.38 -3.60
C SER A 263 23.26 -2.67 -2.91
N ASP A 264 23.56 -3.69 -3.71
CA ASP A 264 24.19 -4.95 -3.28
C ASP A 264 25.72 -4.98 -3.50
N ALA A 265 26.30 -3.89 -4.02
CA ALA A 265 27.70 -3.83 -4.44
C ALA A 265 28.72 -4.15 -3.34
N THR A 266 28.33 -4.07 -2.07
CA THR A 266 29.16 -4.42 -0.91
C THR A 266 29.10 -5.91 -0.52
N GLY A 267 28.36 -6.73 -1.27
CA GLY A 267 28.08 -8.13 -0.92
C GLY A 267 26.95 -8.30 0.11
N SER A 268 26.34 -7.20 0.55
CA SER A 268 25.15 -7.14 1.40
C SER A 268 24.27 -5.98 0.93
N MET A 269 22.95 -6.13 1.03
CA MET A 269 22.01 -5.07 0.64
C MET A 269 22.13 -3.89 1.60
N THR A 270 22.52 -2.73 1.07
CA THR A 270 22.65 -1.47 1.81
C THR A 270 21.76 -0.39 1.23
N THR A 271 21.33 0.54 2.08
CA THR A 271 20.54 1.73 1.68
C THR A 271 21.38 2.98 1.85
N THR A 272 21.45 3.81 0.80
CA THR A 272 22.15 5.09 0.83
C THR A 272 21.16 6.21 0.52
N GLU A 273 21.09 7.23 1.37
CA GLU A 273 20.22 8.38 1.12
C GLU A 273 20.71 9.15 -0.10
N VAL A 274 19.86 9.27 -1.12
CA VAL A 274 20.15 10.07 -2.32
C VAL A 274 19.45 11.43 -2.29
N SER A 275 18.38 11.56 -1.49
CA SER A 275 17.74 12.84 -1.21
C SER A 275 16.95 12.77 0.10
N GLY A 276 17.32 13.58 1.10
CA GLY A 276 16.62 13.62 2.39
C GLY A 276 15.33 14.45 2.39
N LYS A 277 14.89 15.01 1.25
CA LYS A 277 13.68 15.84 1.21
C LYS A 277 13.03 15.95 -0.18
N SER A 278 11.74 15.61 -0.25
CA SER A 278 10.88 15.87 -1.42
C SER A 278 10.59 17.38 -1.66
N PRO A 279 10.26 17.82 -2.90
CA PRO A 279 10.07 17.02 -4.10
C PRO A 279 11.38 16.61 -4.79
N PHE A 280 11.44 15.36 -5.25
CA PHE A 280 12.60 14.75 -5.89
C PHE A 280 12.67 15.06 -7.39
N ALA A 281 13.86 14.95 -7.96
CA ALA A 281 14.07 14.94 -9.42
C ALA A 281 13.83 13.51 -9.93
N LYS A 282 13.11 13.33 -11.04
CA LYS A 282 12.78 11.99 -11.60
C LYS A 282 14.05 11.23 -11.99
N GLU A 283 15.07 11.98 -12.40
CA GLU A 283 16.39 11.51 -12.82
C GLU A 283 17.17 10.81 -11.70
N LEU A 284 16.77 10.99 -10.44
CA LEU A 284 17.34 10.24 -9.32
C LEU A 284 16.99 8.75 -9.39
N LEU A 285 15.89 8.38 -10.05
CA LEU A 285 15.50 6.98 -10.27
C LEU A 285 16.30 6.40 -11.44
N ALA A 286 17.53 5.96 -11.15
CA ALA A 286 18.39 5.31 -12.11
C ALA A 286 17.80 3.97 -12.57
N ARG A 287 17.74 3.76 -13.90
CA ARG A 287 17.15 2.56 -14.50
C ARG A 287 17.76 1.25 -14.00
N ASP A 288 19.04 1.26 -13.64
CA ASP A 288 19.80 0.06 -13.32
C ASP A 288 19.83 -0.25 -11.82
N ASP A 289 19.06 0.48 -11.00
CA ASP A 289 19.03 0.33 -9.55
C ASP A 289 17.59 0.23 -9.00
N CYS A 290 17.48 -0.21 -7.75
CA CYS A 290 16.24 -0.13 -6.96
C CYS A 290 16.29 1.04 -5.96
N PHE A 291 15.13 1.62 -5.65
CA PHE A 291 15.02 2.76 -4.74
C PHE A 291 13.93 2.55 -3.70
N ILE A 292 14.13 3.09 -2.50
CA ILE A 292 13.11 3.17 -1.46
C ILE A 292 12.69 4.64 -1.31
N LEU A 293 11.40 4.92 -1.51
CA LEU A 293 10.79 6.18 -1.13
C LEU A 293 10.20 6.01 0.26
N ASP A 294 10.82 6.69 1.23
CA ASP A 294 10.40 6.70 2.62
C ASP A 294 9.32 7.75 2.86
N ASN A 295 8.12 7.26 3.15
CA ASN A 295 7.00 8.03 3.70
C ASN A 295 6.45 7.31 4.95
N GLY A 296 7.31 6.58 5.67
CA GLY A 296 6.92 5.68 6.76
C GLY A 296 6.34 6.40 7.97
N ALA A 297 6.68 7.68 8.18
CA ALA A 297 6.00 8.54 9.16
C ALA A 297 4.49 8.69 8.89
N ASN A 298 4.07 8.50 7.64
CA ASN A 298 2.68 8.46 7.20
C ASN A 298 2.18 7.04 6.93
N GLY A 299 2.91 6.01 7.39
CA GLY A 299 2.49 4.62 7.33
C GLY A 299 2.67 3.94 5.95
N LYS A 300 3.44 4.52 5.03
CA LYS A 300 3.64 3.94 3.70
C LYS A 300 5.08 4.04 3.21
N VAL A 301 5.61 2.94 2.68
CA VAL A 301 6.93 2.89 2.03
C VAL A 301 6.76 2.36 0.61
N PHE A 302 7.51 2.93 -0.34
CA PHE A 302 7.51 2.45 -1.72
C PHE A 302 8.86 1.88 -2.08
N VAL A 303 8.88 0.79 -2.85
CA VAL A 303 10.09 0.27 -3.48
C VAL A 303 9.94 0.39 -4.99
N TRP A 304 10.78 1.16 -5.64
CA TRP A 304 10.79 1.29 -7.08
C TRP A 304 11.85 0.37 -7.68
N LYS A 305 11.45 -0.49 -8.64
CA LYS A 305 12.32 -1.45 -9.33
C LYS A 305 12.72 -0.92 -10.70
N GLY A 306 13.99 -0.55 -10.86
CA GLY A 306 14.53 -0.17 -12.15
C GLY A 306 14.45 -1.30 -13.18
N LYS A 307 14.13 -0.98 -14.44
CA LYS A 307 14.02 -2.00 -15.50
C LYS A 307 15.34 -2.73 -15.74
N GLY A 308 16.47 -2.05 -15.56
CA GLY A 308 17.83 -2.60 -15.69
C GLY A 308 18.42 -3.18 -14.41
N ALA A 309 17.76 -3.01 -13.25
CA ALA A 309 18.21 -3.56 -11.98
C ALA A 309 18.38 -5.08 -12.04
N ASN A 310 19.32 -5.61 -11.27
CA ASN A 310 19.68 -7.02 -11.33
C ASN A 310 18.56 -7.92 -10.74
N ALA A 311 18.66 -9.24 -10.96
CA ALA A 311 17.59 -10.16 -10.59
C ALA A 311 17.47 -10.32 -9.06
N GLU A 312 18.60 -10.26 -8.37
CA GLU A 312 18.73 -10.35 -6.93
C GLU A 312 18.06 -9.14 -6.24
N GLU A 313 18.36 -7.92 -6.69
CA GLU A 313 17.72 -6.67 -6.27
C GLU A 313 16.21 -6.73 -6.52
N LYS A 314 15.77 -7.11 -7.71
CA LYS A 314 14.32 -7.18 -8.00
C LYS A 314 13.60 -8.19 -7.12
N SER A 315 14.23 -9.33 -6.84
CA SER A 315 13.67 -10.39 -5.99
C SER A 315 13.68 -10.04 -4.51
N ALA A 316 14.62 -9.21 -4.06
CA ALA A 316 14.78 -8.79 -2.67
C ALA A 316 13.90 -7.58 -2.28
N ALA A 317 13.10 -7.01 -3.19
CA ALA A 317 12.36 -5.76 -2.95
C ALA A 317 11.52 -5.75 -1.66
N LEU A 318 10.80 -6.84 -1.36
CA LEU A 318 10.05 -6.98 -0.10
C LEU A 318 10.96 -7.02 1.13
N GLN A 319 12.07 -7.74 1.04
CA GLN A 319 13.05 -7.85 2.12
C GLN A 319 13.72 -6.49 2.37
N MET A 320 14.03 -5.73 1.33
CA MET A 320 14.56 -4.37 1.46
C MET A 320 13.58 -3.48 2.22
N ALA A 321 12.29 -3.51 1.86
CA ALA A 321 11.27 -2.73 2.54
C ALA A 321 11.16 -3.11 4.03
N ASP A 322 11.18 -4.41 4.34
CA ASP A 322 11.13 -4.92 5.71
C ASP A 322 12.34 -4.49 6.54
N ASN A 323 13.55 -4.63 5.99
CA ASN A 323 14.78 -4.19 6.64
C ASN A 323 14.77 -2.68 6.86
N PHE A 324 14.31 -1.91 5.87
CA PHE A 324 14.20 -0.46 5.97
C PHE A 324 13.20 -0.02 7.05
N ILE A 325 12.01 -0.64 7.09
CA ILE A 325 10.99 -0.39 8.13
C ILE A 325 11.55 -0.66 9.53
N GLN A 326 12.32 -1.75 9.69
CA GLN A 326 12.96 -2.07 10.97
C GLN A 326 14.06 -1.05 11.33
N GLN A 327 14.93 -0.71 10.37
CA GLN A 327 16.01 0.26 10.55
C GLN A 327 15.48 1.65 10.96
N MET A 328 14.37 2.08 10.37
CA MET A 328 13.72 3.36 10.65
C MET A 328 12.77 3.29 11.86
N ASN A 329 12.62 2.12 12.50
CA ASN A 329 11.74 1.87 13.64
C ASN A 329 10.27 2.22 13.38
N TYR A 330 9.79 1.97 12.15
CA TYR A 330 8.38 2.16 11.81
C TYR A 330 7.52 0.97 12.28
N PRO A 331 6.24 1.20 12.65
CA PRO A 331 5.36 0.11 13.09
C PRO A 331 5.08 -0.88 11.95
N LYS A 332 5.75 -2.05 11.95
CA LYS A 332 5.65 -3.04 10.87
C LYS A 332 4.21 -3.44 10.55
N MET A 333 3.40 -3.70 11.57
CA MET A 333 1.99 -4.10 11.43
C MET A 333 1.03 -2.97 11.06
N LYS A 334 1.54 -1.75 10.80
CA LYS A 334 0.74 -0.61 10.32
C LYS A 334 1.32 0.05 9.08
N THR A 335 2.50 -0.39 8.63
CA THR A 335 3.20 0.23 7.50
C THR A 335 2.92 -0.57 6.24
N GLN A 336 2.20 0.05 5.31
CA GLN A 336 1.95 -0.48 3.96
C GLN A 336 3.22 -0.41 3.11
N VAL A 337 3.37 -1.38 2.21
CA VAL A 337 4.47 -1.41 1.23
C VAL A 337 3.89 -1.56 -0.17
N GLU A 338 4.37 -0.74 -1.10
CA GLU A 338 4.00 -0.79 -2.51
C GLU A 338 5.28 -0.91 -3.36
N ILE A 339 5.35 -1.92 -4.22
CA ILE A 339 6.51 -2.22 -5.05
C ILE A 339 6.16 -1.96 -6.50
N LEU A 340 6.85 -0.99 -7.08
CA LEU A 340 6.52 -0.38 -8.36
C LEU A 340 7.59 -0.74 -9.40
N PRO A 341 7.25 -1.52 -10.44
CA PRO A 341 8.14 -1.65 -11.59
C PRO A 341 8.21 -0.33 -12.37
N GLN A 342 9.39 -0.01 -12.91
CA GLN A 342 9.60 1.18 -13.74
C GLN A 342 8.56 1.29 -14.86
N GLY A 343 7.91 2.46 -14.95
CA GLY A 343 6.84 2.75 -15.92
C GLY A 343 5.43 2.39 -15.43
N LYS A 344 5.30 1.82 -14.23
CA LYS A 344 4.02 1.47 -13.59
C LYS A 344 3.79 2.24 -12.29
N GLU A 345 4.42 3.40 -12.13
CA GLU A 345 4.34 4.18 -10.90
C GLU A 345 2.93 4.77 -10.68
N THR A 346 2.47 4.76 -9.43
CA THR A 346 1.14 5.29 -9.04
C THR A 346 1.16 6.79 -8.77
N ILE A 347 0.01 7.46 -8.81
CA ILE A 347 -0.09 8.91 -8.55
C ILE A 347 0.41 9.27 -7.14
N ILE A 348 0.13 8.41 -6.16
CA ILE A 348 0.57 8.60 -4.77
C ILE A 348 2.10 8.51 -4.66
N PHE A 349 2.79 7.76 -5.51
CA PHE A 349 4.25 7.79 -5.61
C PHE A 349 4.74 9.03 -6.36
N LYS A 350 4.13 9.35 -7.52
CA LYS A 350 4.55 10.44 -8.41
C LYS A 350 4.45 11.83 -7.77
N GLN A 351 3.53 12.04 -6.83
CA GLN A 351 3.37 13.33 -6.13
C GLN A 351 4.65 13.81 -5.43
N PHE A 352 5.57 12.90 -5.09
CA PHE A 352 6.82 13.23 -4.43
C PHE A 352 7.88 13.80 -5.37
N PHE A 353 7.60 13.93 -6.67
CA PHE A 353 8.55 14.39 -7.69
C PHE A 353 8.14 15.76 -8.27
N LYS A 354 9.12 16.57 -8.66
CA LYS A 354 8.91 17.96 -9.13
C LYS A 354 8.10 18.06 -10.42
N SER A 355 8.34 17.14 -11.35
CA SER A 355 7.71 17.11 -12.67
C SER A 355 7.75 15.68 -13.19
N TRP A 356 6.60 15.01 -13.16
CA TRP A 356 6.48 13.64 -13.66
C TRP A 356 5.83 13.66 -15.04
N ASN A 357 6.67 13.69 -16.08
CA ASN A 357 6.24 13.53 -17.48
C ASN A 357 6.16 12.06 -17.87
#